data_AF-A0A7U4JAU9-F1
#
_entry.id   AF-A0A7U4JAU9-F1
#
_cell.length_a   1.000
_cell.length_b   1.000
_cell.length_c   1.000
_cell.angle_alpha   90.00
_cell.angle_beta   90.00
_cell.angle_gamma   90.00
#
_symmetry.space_group_name_H-M   'P 1'
#
loop_
_entity.id
_entity.type
_entity.pdbx_description
1 polymer ?
#
loop_
_entity_poly.entity_id
_entity_poly.type
_entity_poly.pdbx_seq_one_letter_code
_entity_poly.pdbx_strand_id
1 'polypeptide(L)'
;MTHEKMAGLEFVTDELPFLKRDVFRDEKEYRLIARSQSLESNEVRYIDIDLSLIDTIVFSPLAPSPLVQTLIRTLKAMPGAAQLNYHHSHLMNNQRWRDMLEEKAKIAHPSL
;
A
#
# COMPACT_ATOMS: atom_id res chain seq x y z
N MET A 1 31.33 -10.15 13.21
CA MET A 1 31.14 -9.03 14.14
C MET A 1 30.23 -9.52 15.26
N THR A 2 30.78 -9.59 16.46
CA THR A 2 30.24 -10.28 17.65
C THR A 2 29.06 -9.51 18.25
N HIS A 3 28.12 -10.23 18.87
CA HIS A 3 26.85 -9.75 19.46
C HIS A 3 26.99 -8.66 20.55
N GLU A 4 28.20 -8.29 20.96
CA GLU A 4 28.47 -7.35 22.07
C GLU A 4 28.24 -5.86 21.75
N LYS A 5 28.08 -5.47 20.48
CA LYS A 5 27.95 -4.04 20.10
C LYS A 5 26.53 -3.48 20.05
N MET A 6 25.51 -4.24 20.45
CA MET A 6 24.09 -3.81 20.40
C MET A 6 23.45 -3.61 21.78
N ALA A 7 24.23 -3.58 22.87
CA ALA A 7 23.72 -3.55 24.25
C ALA A 7 23.22 -2.17 24.75
N GLY A 8 23.03 -1.18 23.87
CA GLY A 8 22.66 0.18 24.25
C GLY A 8 21.56 0.84 23.41
N LEU A 9 20.97 0.12 22.46
CA LEU A 9 19.78 0.59 21.74
C LEU A 9 18.57 -0.21 22.21
N GLU A 10 17.88 0.30 23.22
CA GLU A 10 16.47 -0.07 23.43
C GLU A 10 15.67 0.48 22.26
N PHE A 11 15.40 -0.38 21.27
CA PHE A 11 14.40 -0.07 20.27
C PHE A 11 13.04 -0.36 20.88
N VAL A 12 12.24 0.69 21.13
CA VAL A 12 10.82 0.52 21.40
C VAL A 12 10.23 -0.14 20.14
N THR A 13 9.77 -1.38 20.26
CA THR A 13 9.30 -2.17 19.11
C THR A 13 8.17 -1.50 18.34
N ASP A 14 7.45 -0.58 18.97
CA ASP A 14 6.35 0.18 18.37
C ASP A 14 6.83 1.31 17.44
N GLU A 15 8.13 1.65 17.46
CA GLU A 15 8.75 2.67 16.59
C GLU A 15 9.33 2.07 15.30
N LEU A 16 9.29 0.74 15.17
CA LEU A 16 9.84 0.02 14.02
C LEU A 16 8.69 -0.52 13.15
N PRO A 17 8.27 0.23 12.10
CA PRO A 17 7.07 -0.08 11.29
C PRO A 17 7.18 -1.36 10.44
N PHE A 18 8.30 -2.07 10.56
CA PHE A 18 8.61 -3.30 9.84
C PHE A 18 8.58 -4.54 10.74
N LEU A 19 8.21 -4.40 12.03
CA LEU A 19 7.91 -5.57 12.82
C LEU A 19 6.76 -6.32 12.15
N LYS A 20 6.96 -7.63 11.99
CA LYS A 20 6.05 -8.66 11.46
C LYS A 20 4.69 -8.75 12.18
N ARG A 21 4.17 -7.69 12.81
CA ARG A 21 2.89 -7.70 13.56
C ARG A 21 1.82 -6.86 12.86
N ASP A 22 2.18 -5.73 12.23
CA ASP A 22 1.19 -4.89 11.56
C ASP A 22 0.64 -5.53 10.27
N VAL A 23 1.46 -6.28 9.53
CA VAL A 23 1.05 -7.01 8.32
C VAL A 23 0.08 -8.16 8.61
N PHE A 24 -0.06 -8.59 9.88
CA PHE A 24 -1.04 -9.60 10.30
C PHE A 24 -2.17 -9.02 11.16
N ARG A 25 -2.26 -7.70 11.30
CA ARG A 25 -3.40 -7.05 11.93
C ARG A 25 -4.65 -7.32 11.07
N ASP A 26 -5.82 -7.39 11.70
CA ASP A 26 -7.06 -7.47 10.94
C ASP A 26 -7.17 -6.28 9.97
N GLU A 27 -7.34 -6.59 8.68
CA GLU A 27 -7.52 -5.56 7.64
C GLU A 27 -8.97 -5.02 7.63
N LYS A 28 -9.82 -5.50 8.55
CA LYS A 28 -11.28 -5.23 8.59
C LYS A 28 -11.95 -5.44 7.22
N GLU A 29 -11.47 -6.42 6.48
CA GLU A 29 -11.97 -6.75 5.15
C GLU A 29 -13.23 -7.63 5.22
N TYR A 30 -14.13 -7.44 4.26
CA TYR A 30 -15.26 -8.32 4.02
C TYR A 30 -15.00 -9.14 2.77
N ARG A 31 -15.11 -10.47 2.89
CA ARG A 31 -14.92 -11.40 1.77
C ARG A 31 -16.23 -12.11 1.43
N LEU A 32 -16.65 -12.01 0.17
CA LEU A 32 -17.79 -12.75 -0.36
C LEU A 32 -17.31 -14.08 -0.94
N ILE A 33 -17.71 -15.19 -0.32
CA ILE A 33 -17.39 -16.54 -0.79
C ILE A 33 -18.68 -17.17 -1.31
N ALA A 34 -18.75 -17.39 -2.63
CA ALA A 34 -19.86 -18.06 -3.26
C ALA A 34 -19.45 -19.46 -3.73
N ARG A 35 -20.32 -20.45 -3.52
CA ARG A 35 -20.15 -21.81 -4.05
C ARG A 35 -21.09 -21.97 -5.24
N SER A 36 -20.53 -22.12 -6.45
CA SER A 36 -21.31 -22.54 -7.61
C SER A 36 -21.30 -24.06 -7.77
N GLN A 37 -22.41 -24.63 -8.22
CA GLN A 37 -22.51 -26.06 -8.59
C GLN A 37 -22.15 -26.31 -10.07
N SER A 38 -22.07 -25.25 -10.88
CA SER A 38 -21.75 -25.30 -12.30
C SER A 38 -20.71 -24.23 -12.63
N LEU A 39 -19.63 -24.62 -13.32
CA LEU A 39 -18.66 -23.68 -13.89
C LEU A 39 -19.26 -22.81 -15.01
N GLU A 40 -20.45 -23.17 -15.50
CA GLU A 40 -21.11 -22.55 -16.65
C GLU A 40 -22.16 -21.49 -16.26
N SER A 41 -22.49 -21.36 -14.96
CA SER A 41 -23.29 -20.21 -14.51
C SER A 41 -22.40 -18.97 -14.45
N ASN A 42 -22.16 -18.38 -15.62
CA ASN A 42 -21.54 -17.07 -15.87
C ASN A 42 -22.40 -15.93 -15.30
N GLU A 43 -22.86 -16.06 -14.07
CA GLU A 43 -23.64 -15.02 -13.43
C GLU A 43 -22.69 -13.97 -12.88
N VAL A 44 -22.34 -13.01 -13.74
CA VAL A 44 -21.73 -11.75 -13.32
C VAL A 44 -22.68 -11.10 -12.33
N ARG A 45 -22.24 -10.99 -11.07
CA ARG A 45 -22.96 -10.24 -10.05
C ARG A 45 -22.45 -8.82 -10.05
N TYR A 46 -23.31 -7.90 -10.45
CA TYR A 46 -23.08 -6.49 -10.23
C TYR A 46 -23.39 -6.17 -8.77
N ILE A 47 -22.41 -5.64 -8.07
CA ILE A 47 -22.56 -5.13 -6.72
C ILE A 47 -22.43 -3.62 -6.83
N ASP A 48 -23.50 -2.91 -6.52
CA ASP A 48 -23.47 -1.46 -6.48
C ASP A 48 -22.62 -1.01 -5.30
N ILE A 49 -21.54 -0.30 -5.60
CA ILE A 49 -20.65 0.31 -4.61
C ILE A 49 -20.87 1.81 -4.73
N ASP A 50 -21.33 2.43 -3.65
CA ASP A 50 -21.37 3.89 -3.57
C ASP A 50 -19.93 4.43 -3.60
N LEU A 51 -19.65 5.33 -4.55
CA LEU A 51 -18.33 5.94 -4.69
C LEU A 51 -17.93 6.75 -3.44
N SER A 52 -18.89 7.15 -2.60
CA SER A 52 -18.62 7.77 -1.30
C SER A 52 -17.85 6.86 -0.34
N LEU A 53 -17.86 5.54 -0.56
CA LEU A 53 -17.11 4.55 0.22
C LEU A 53 -15.65 4.42 -0.23
N ILE A 54 -15.27 5.07 -1.33
CA ILE A 54 -13.92 4.95 -1.90
C ILE A 54 -13.10 6.18 -1.49
N ASP A 55 -12.12 5.97 -0.60
CA ASP A 55 -11.23 7.05 -0.18
C ASP A 55 -10.20 7.44 -1.25
N THR A 56 -9.61 6.44 -1.93
CA THR A 56 -8.53 6.62 -2.91
C THR A 56 -8.44 5.44 -3.88
N ILE A 57 -8.23 5.73 -5.16
CA ILE A 57 -7.83 4.75 -6.18
C ILE A 57 -6.32 4.81 -6.34
N VAL A 58 -5.65 3.70 -6.02
CA VAL A 58 -4.18 3.59 -6.11
C VAL A 58 -3.81 2.74 -7.33
N PHE A 59 -3.04 3.32 -8.25
CA PHE A 59 -2.49 2.61 -9.39
C PHE A 59 -1.19 1.91 -9.02
N SER A 60 -1.01 0.71 -9.57
CA SER A 60 0.22 -0.08 -9.43
C SER A 60 1.44 0.75 -9.84
N PRO A 61 2.55 0.65 -9.11
CA PRO A 61 3.76 1.39 -9.46
C PRO A 61 4.48 0.83 -10.69
N LEU A 62 4.07 -0.35 -11.16
CA LEU A 62 4.50 -0.94 -12.43
C LEU A 62 3.71 -0.41 -13.62
N ALA A 63 2.63 0.33 -13.39
CA ALA A 63 1.80 0.85 -14.46
C ALA A 63 2.54 1.98 -15.21
N PRO A 64 2.62 1.95 -16.55
CA PRO A 64 3.22 3.04 -17.30
C PRO A 64 2.51 4.37 -17.03
N SER A 65 3.26 5.42 -16.72
CA SER A 65 2.69 6.74 -16.40
C SER A 65 1.68 7.27 -17.43
N PRO A 66 1.89 7.14 -18.76
CA PRO A 66 0.90 7.58 -19.75
C PRO A 66 -0.44 6.84 -19.65
N LEU A 67 -0.40 5.55 -19.30
CA LEU A 67 -1.60 4.74 -19.08
C LEU A 67 -2.33 5.23 -17.84
N VAL A 68 -1.61 5.42 -16.73
CA VAL A 68 -2.20 5.93 -15.47
C VAL A 68 -2.87 7.28 -15.67
N GLN A 69 -2.20 8.21 -16.35
CA GLN A 69 -2.78 9.53 -16.65
C GLN A 69 -4.05 9.42 -17.49
N THR A 70 -4.08 8.52 -18.47
CA THR A 70 -5.26 8.28 -19.30
C THR A 70 -6.41 7.70 -18.49
N LEU A 71 -6.14 6.71 -17.64
CA LEU A 71 -7.14 6.12 -16.74
C LEU A 71 -7.72 7.18 -15.78
N ILE A 72 -6.87 8.00 -15.15
CA ILE A 72 -7.32 9.08 -14.27
C ILE A 72 -8.23 10.06 -15.01
N ARG A 73 -7.87 10.48 -16.23
CA ARG A 73 -8.71 11.37 -17.04
C ARG A 73 -10.07 10.74 -17.33
N THR A 74 -10.09 9.47 -17.74
CA THR A 74 -11.33 8.75 -18.03
C THR A 74 -12.21 8.62 -16.78
N LEU A 75 -11.63 8.22 -15.65
CA LEU A 75 -12.36 8.06 -14.38
C LEU A 75 -12.93 9.40 -13.89
N LYS A 76 -12.16 10.48 -13.98
CA LYS A 76 -12.63 11.81 -13.59
C LYS A 76 -13.78 12.35 -14.45
N ALA A 77 -13.94 11.85 -15.68
CA ALA A 77 -15.07 12.20 -16.53
C ALA A 77 -16.36 11.46 -16.15
N MET A 78 -16.29 10.43 -15.30
CA MET A 78 -17.46 9.68 -14.86
C MET A 78 -18.22 10.43 -13.76
N PRO A 79 -19.57 10.39 -13.75
CA PRO A 79 -20.37 10.99 -12.69
C PRO A 79 -19.97 10.47 -11.31
N GLY A 80 -19.72 11.38 -10.36
CA GLY A 80 -19.38 11.04 -8.99
C GLY A 80 -17.96 10.51 -8.77
N ALA A 81 -17.11 10.43 -9.79
CA ALA A 81 -15.72 9.96 -9.65
C ALA A 81 -14.68 11.09 -9.76
N ALA A 82 -15.07 12.30 -10.15
CA ALA A 82 -14.16 13.44 -10.31
C ALA A 82 -13.45 13.84 -9.00
N GLN A 83 -14.16 13.74 -7.88
CA GLN A 83 -13.69 14.11 -6.54
C GLN A 83 -12.92 13.02 -5.81
N LEU A 84 -12.80 11.81 -6.39
CA LEU A 84 -12.00 10.74 -5.80
C LEU A 84 -10.51 11.11 -5.83
N ASN A 85 -9.78 10.62 -4.83
CA ASN A 85 -8.33 10.74 -4.82
C ASN A 85 -7.71 9.67 -5.72
N TYR A 86 -6.73 10.07 -6.51
CA TYR A 86 -6.02 9.18 -7.42
C TYR A 86 -4.53 9.26 -7.13
N HIS A 87 -3.90 8.11 -6.90
CA HIS A 87 -2.48 8.04 -6.56
C HIS A 87 -1.78 6.99 -7.42
N HIS A 88 -0.70 7.38 -8.11
CA HIS A 88 0.20 6.41 -8.71
C HIS A 88 1.19 5.97 -7.64
N SER A 89 1.16 4.70 -7.24
CA SER A 89 2.13 4.20 -6.27
C SER A 89 3.55 4.40 -6.80
N HIS A 90 4.44 4.77 -5.91
CA HIS A 90 5.90 4.80 -6.15
C HIS A 90 6.62 3.76 -5.30
N LEU A 91 5.88 2.91 -4.57
CA LEU A 91 6.41 1.91 -3.67
C LEU A 91 6.90 0.68 -4.44
N MET A 92 7.90 0.85 -5.29
CA MET A 92 8.60 -0.24 -5.99
C MET A 92 9.94 -0.59 -5.38
N ASN A 93 10.50 0.33 -4.60
CA ASN A 93 11.81 0.17 -4.04
C ASN A 93 11.87 0.94 -2.72
N ASN A 94 12.29 0.25 -1.66
CA ASN A 94 12.51 0.80 -0.34
C ASN A 94 13.63 1.87 -0.30
N GLN A 95 13.98 2.52 -1.42
CA GLN A 95 15.04 3.52 -1.50
C GLN A 95 14.81 4.63 -0.48
N ARG A 96 13.60 5.21 -0.43
CA ARG A 96 13.25 6.23 0.57
C ARG A 96 13.45 5.73 2.01
N TRP A 97 13.21 4.45 2.27
CA TRP A 97 13.45 3.83 3.58
C TRP A 97 14.93 3.58 3.84
N ARG A 98 15.70 3.17 2.83
CA ARG A 98 17.17 3.04 2.91
C ARG A 98 17.80 4.39 3.21
N ASP A 99 17.37 5.44 2.51
CA ASP A 99 17.87 6.80 2.69
C ASP A 99 17.55 7.31 4.11
N MET A 100 16.34 7.06 4.62
CA MET A 100 15.96 7.41 5.99
C MET A 100 16.77 6.63 7.04
N LEU A 101 17.02 5.33 6.80
CA LEU A 101 17.85 4.52 7.69
C LEU A 101 19.32 4.98 7.66
N GLU A 102 19.86 5.32 6.49
CA GLU A 102 21.21 5.87 6.32
C GLU A 102 21.34 7.24 7.02
N GLU A 103 20.33 8.11 6.89
CA GLU A 103 20.31 9.41 7.56
C GLU A 103 20.29 9.26 9.09
N LYS A 104 19.42 8.39 9.62
CA LYS A 104 19.38 8.13 11.06
C LYS A 104 20.65 7.44 11.56
N ALA A 105 21.28 6.58 10.76
CA ALA A 105 22.58 5.97 11.10
C ALA A 105 23.70 7.01 11.17
N LYS A 106 23.72 8.01 10.28
CA LYS A 106 24.69 9.13 10.31
C LYS A 106 24.50 10.02 11.54
N ILE A 107 23.26 10.24 11.98
CA ILE A 107 22.95 11.01 13.20
C ILE A 107 23.39 10.24 14.46
N ALA A 108 23.22 8.92 14.49
CA ALA A 108 23.65 8.08 15.60
C ALA A 108 25.18 7.87 15.66
N HIS A 109 25.87 7.93 14.52
CA HIS A 109 27.32 7.73 14.40
C HIS A 109 27.95 8.73 13.39
N PRO A 110 28.30 9.95 13.82
CA PRO A 110 28.69 11.05 12.92
C PRO A 110 30.11 10.96 12.32
N SER A 111 30.81 9.83 12.44
CA SER A 111 32.20 9.67 12.00
C SER A 111 32.44 8.45 11.09
N LEU A 112 31.51 8.18 10.17
CA LEU A 112 31.71 7.33 8.99
C LEU A 112 31.38 8.12 7.72
#